data_AF-A0A3L7JM54-F1
#
_entry.id   AF-A0A3L7JM54-F1
#
_cell.length_a   1.000
_cell.length_b   1.000
_cell.length_c   1.000
_cell.angle_alpha   90.00
_cell.angle_beta   90.00
_cell.angle_gamma   90.00
#
_symmetry.space_group_name_H-M   'P 1'
#
loop_
_entity.id
_entity.type
_entity.pdbx_description
1 polymer ?
#
loop_
_entity_poly.entity_id
_entity_poly.type
_entity_poly.pdbx_seq_one_letter_code
_entity_poly.pdbx_strand_id
1 'polypeptide(L)'
;MVDQAVNFKDSKILKTFFSIFILGMISSFVPQKSYTLLVVNIIVSLMILIIFIILWRVHSRRSKRYFSLLSFVMLLSFSYYFSIPLIRLLSNSYLMWIGIGLWIGITTCSIMLGKSIFVGLSNPIKSKLGIYIFVMFFLVIGLGKVVVSYNYTTHNPSAVAVGIFTYLCGMLLSFISGALLIDPEKKKQK
;
A
#
# COMPACT_ATOMS: atom_id res chain seq x y z
N MET A 1 -27.82 -7.26 -11.10
CA MET A 1 -26.66 -6.74 -11.86
C MET A 1 -25.78 -7.93 -12.21
N VAL A 2 -25.93 -8.42 -13.45
CA VAL A 2 -25.12 -9.49 -14.04
C VAL A 2 -23.69 -8.97 -14.21
N ASP A 3 -22.69 -9.74 -13.79
CA ASP A 3 -21.29 -9.37 -13.97
C ASP A 3 -20.96 -9.39 -15.48
N GLN A 4 -20.58 -8.22 -16.01
CA GLN A 4 -20.17 -8.09 -17.41
C GLN A 4 -18.71 -8.51 -17.58
N ALA A 5 -18.39 -9.11 -18.72
CA ALA A 5 -17.02 -9.42 -19.08
C ALA A 5 -16.25 -8.11 -19.36
N VAL A 6 -15.02 -8.02 -18.84
CA VAL A 6 -14.18 -6.84 -18.96
C VAL A 6 -13.24 -6.99 -20.16
N ASN A 7 -13.48 -6.19 -21.20
CA ASN A 7 -12.57 -6.07 -22.32
C ASN A 7 -11.25 -5.40 -21.93
N PHE A 8 -10.19 -5.65 -22.70
CA PHE A 8 -8.86 -5.14 -22.39
C PHE A 8 -8.82 -3.60 -22.30
N LYS A 9 -9.55 -2.90 -23.17
CA LYS A 9 -9.61 -1.42 -23.15
C LYS A 9 -10.21 -0.87 -21.86
N ASP A 10 -11.17 -1.60 -21.28
CA ASP A 10 -11.88 -1.21 -20.04
C ASP A 10 -11.20 -1.74 -18.78
N SER A 11 -10.17 -2.57 -18.92
CA SER A 11 -9.44 -3.20 -17.81
C SER A 11 -8.71 -2.19 -16.92
N LYS A 12 -8.40 -0.99 -17.43
CA LYS A 12 -7.61 0.06 -16.77
C LYS A 12 -6.17 -0.36 -16.40
N ILE A 13 -5.70 -1.52 -16.84
CA ILE A 13 -4.35 -2.05 -16.53
C ILE A 13 -3.27 -1.03 -16.85
N LEU A 14 -3.28 -0.48 -18.06
CA LEU A 14 -2.27 0.49 -18.50
C LEU A 14 -2.29 1.77 -17.66
N LYS A 15 -3.47 2.30 -17.33
CA LYS A 15 -3.61 3.50 -16.50
C LYS A 15 -3.06 3.25 -15.10
N THR A 16 -3.44 2.14 -14.49
CA THR A 16 -2.97 1.76 -13.14
C THR A 16 -1.47 1.50 -13.11
N PHE A 17 -0.95 0.76 -14.10
CA PHE A 17 0.48 0.53 -14.25
C PHE A 17 1.25 1.83 -14.39
N PHE A 18 0.80 2.76 -15.23
CA PHE A 18 1.49 4.03 -15.43
C PHE A 18 1.57 4.86 -14.15
N SER A 19 0.51 4.89 -13.35
CA SER A 19 0.53 5.55 -12.03
C SER A 19 1.55 4.92 -11.07
N ILE A 20 1.61 3.58 -11.03
CA ILE A 20 2.57 2.83 -10.21
C ILE A 20 4.00 3.07 -10.69
N PHE A 21 4.22 3.07 -12.00
CA PHE A 21 5.52 3.31 -12.62
C PHE A 21 6.03 4.71 -12.29
N ILE A 22 5.21 5.76 -12.45
CA ILE A 22 5.59 7.14 -12.08
C ILE A 22 5.96 7.21 -10.60
N LEU A 23 5.17 6.60 -9.72
CA LEU A 23 5.46 6.60 -8.29
C LEU A 23 6.76 5.86 -7.96
N GLY A 24 7.02 4.75 -8.65
CA GLY A 24 8.29 4.02 -8.60
C GLY A 24 9.48 4.90 -8.98
N MET A 25 9.35 5.68 -10.06
CA MET A 25 10.39 6.63 -10.48
C MET A 25 10.63 7.71 -9.42
N ILE A 26 9.56 8.33 -8.89
CA ILE A 26 9.68 9.39 -7.88
C ILE A 26 10.35 8.86 -6.61
N SER A 27 9.91 7.71 -6.11
CA SER A 27 10.46 7.10 -4.89
C SER A 27 11.94 6.69 -5.04
N SER A 28 12.45 6.47 -6.25
CA SER A 28 13.88 6.22 -6.49
C SER A 28 14.76 7.45 -6.24
N PHE A 29 14.21 8.65 -6.38
CA PHE A 29 14.95 9.90 -6.20
C PHE A 29 14.69 10.58 -4.86
N VAL A 30 13.71 10.10 -4.08
CA VAL A 30 13.40 10.63 -2.75
C VAL A 30 13.95 9.70 -1.65
N PRO A 31 14.68 10.22 -0.65
CA PRO A 31 15.13 11.61 -0.48
C PRO A 31 16.43 11.93 -1.23
N GLN A 32 17.21 10.92 -1.61
CA GLN A 32 18.47 11.07 -2.34
C GLN A 32 18.42 10.30 -3.66
N LYS A 33 19.14 10.76 -4.67
CA LYS A 33 19.17 10.10 -5.98
C LYS A 33 19.82 8.72 -5.87
N SER A 34 19.14 7.68 -6.34
CA SER A 34 19.71 6.33 -6.47
C SER A 34 19.29 5.67 -7.77
N TYR A 35 20.25 5.50 -8.67
CA TYR A 35 20.05 4.80 -9.95
C TYR A 35 19.86 3.30 -9.76
N THR A 36 20.50 2.70 -8.76
CA THR A 36 20.29 1.29 -8.41
C THR A 36 18.83 1.05 -8.02
N LEU A 37 18.26 1.95 -7.20
CA LEU A 37 16.87 1.83 -6.79
C LEU A 37 15.89 2.11 -7.93
N LEU A 38 16.29 2.95 -8.90
CA LEU A 38 15.52 3.16 -10.13
C LEU A 38 15.33 1.86 -10.90
N VAL A 39 16.43 1.13 -11.13
CA VAL A 39 16.38 -0.15 -11.83
C VAL A 39 15.51 -1.16 -11.07
N VAL A 40 15.67 -1.26 -9.74
CA VAL A 40 14.83 -2.13 -8.90
C VAL A 40 13.36 -1.75 -9.02
N ASN A 41 13.02 -0.47 -8.92
CA ASN A 41 11.63 0.00 -8.99
C ASN A 41 11.00 -0.24 -10.37
N ILE A 42 11.78 -0.12 -11.45
CA ILE A 42 11.35 -0.49 -12.81
C ILE A 42 11.04 -1.98 -12.88
N ILE A 43 11.92 -2.84 -12.37
CA ILE A 43 11.71 -4.30 -12.35
C ILE A 43 10.43 -4.64 -11.56
N VAL A 44 10.27 -4.06 -10.37
CA VAL A 44 9.07 -4.28 -9.54
C VAL A 44 7.81 -3.82 -10.26
N SER A 45 7.82 -2.65 -10.91
CA SER A 45 6.69 -2.16 -11.71
C SER A 45 6.34 -3.11 -12.86
N LEU A 46 7.33 -3.66 -13.56
CA LEU A 46 7.11 -4.64 -14.63
C LEU A 46 6.51 -5.95 -14.09
N MET A 47 6.97 -6.42 -12.92
CA MET A 47 6.36 -7.57 -12.26
C MET A 47 4.89 -7.31 -11.90
N ILE A 48 4.56 -6.11 -11.42
CA ILE A 48 3.17 -5.70 -11.13
C ILE A 48 2.32 -5.68 -12.41
N LEU A 49 2.86 -5.23 -13.53
CA LEU A 49 2.17 -5.30 -14.83
C LEU A 49 1.83 -6.74 -15.22
N ILE A 50 2.77 -7.68 -15.03
CA ILE A 50 2.54 -9.10 -15.27
C ILE A 50 1.41 -9.62 -14.38
N ILE A 51 1.40 -9.26 -13.08
CA ILE A 51 0.33 -9.61 -12.15
C ILE A 51 -1.02 -9.07 -12.63
N PHE A 52 -1.08 -7.83 -13.11
CA PHE A 52 -2.32 -7.25 -13.66
C PHE A 52 -2.84 -8.00 -14.88
N ILE A 53 -1.94 -8.40 -15.79
CA ILE A 53 -2.30 -9.21 -16.96
C ILE A 53 -2.83 -10.58 -16.53
N ILE A 54 -2.18 -11.24 -15.56
CA ILE A 54 -2.65 -12.52 -15.00
C ILE A 54 -4.03 -12.35 -14.35
N LEU A 55 -4.21 -11.34 -13.50
CA LEU A 55 -5.48 -11.06 -12.84
C LEU A 55 -6.61 -10.83 -13.85
N TRP A 56 -6.35 -10.08 -14.91
CA TRP A 56 -7.31 -9.85 -15.99
C TRP A 56 -7.64 -11.16 -16.72
N ARG A 57 -6.63 -11.96 -17.07
CA ARG A 57 -6.85 -13.24 -17.77
C ARG A 57 -7.72 -14.20 -16.95
N VAL A 58 -7.46 -14.30 -15.64
CA VAL A 58 -8.18 -15.23 -14.75
C VAL A 58 -9.58 -14.71 -14.38
N HIS A 59 -9.75 -13.40 -14.16
CA HIS A 59 -10.98 -12.82 -13.61
C HIS A 59 -11.76 -11.92 -14.58
N SER A 60 -11.41 -11.89 -15.87
CA SER A 60 -12.08 -11.06 -16.90
C SER A 60 -13.59 -11.21 -16.94
N ARG A 61 -14.12 -12.39 -16.58
CA ARG A 61 -15.57 -12.67 -16.55
C ARG A 61 -16.28 -12.15 -15.30
N ARG A 62 -15.56 -11.78 -14.24
CA ARG A 62 -16.10 -11.25 -12.98
C ARG A 62 -15.59 -9.85 -12.72
N SER A 63 -16.19 -8.87 -13.41
CA SER A 63 -15.72 -7.47 -13.39
C SER A 63 -15.49 -6.91 -11.99
N LYS A 64 -16.40 -7.17 -11.04
CA LYS A 64 -16.29 -6.64 -9.67
C LYS A 64 -15.10 -7.22 -8.93
N ARG A 65 -14.93 -8.55 -9.04
CA ARG A 65 -13.80 -9.24 -8.41
C ARG A 65 -12.48 -8.79 -9.03
N TYR A 66 -12.45 -8.64 -10.35
CA TYR A 66 -11.29 -8.14 -11.08
C TYR A 66 -10.88 -6.73 -10.59
N PHE A 67 -11.79 -5.75 -10.59
CA PHE A 67 -11.47 -4.39 -10.17
C PHE A 67 -11.09 -4.29 -8.68
N SER A 68 -11.68 -5.13 -7.82
CA SER A 68 -11.29 -5.22 -6.41
C SER A 68 -9.85 -5.71 -6.26
N LEU A 69 -9.46 -6.78 -6.97
CA LEU A 69 -8.11 -7.33 -6.95
C LEU A 69 -7.08 -6.40 -7.60
N LEU A 70 -7.44 -5.74 -8.70
CA LEU A 70 -6.62 -4.72 -9.34
C LEU A 70 -6.31 -3.57 -8.37
N SER A 71 -7.34 -3.08 -7.67
CA SER A 71 -7.20 -2.01 -6.69
C SER A 71 -6.43 -2.44 -5.46
N PHE A 72 -6.58 -3.69 -5.02
CA PHE A 72 -5.78 -4.29 -3.95
C PHE A 72 -4.28 -4.26 -4.28
N VAL A 73 -3.89 -4.81 -5.43
CA VAL A 73 -2.49 -4.84 -5.86
C VAL A 73 -1.97 -3.42 -6.08
N MET A 74 -2.79 -2.50 -6.62
CA MET A 74 -2.43 -1.08 -6.74
C MET A 74 -2.13 -0.42 -5.39
N LEU A 75 -3.00 -0.58 -4.38
CA LEU A 75 -2.79 0.00 -3.06
C LEU A 75 -1.58 -0.58 -2.34
N LEU A 76 -1.32 -1.89 -2.49
CA LEU A 76 -0.11 -2.51 -1.97
C LEU A 76 1.15 -1.97 -2.67
N SER A 77 1.09 -1.78 -3.98
CA SER A 77 2.21 -1.23 -4.75
C SER A 77 2.50 0.22 -4.34
N PHE A 78 1.45 1.02 -4.14
CA PHE A 78 1.62 2.36 -3.59
C PHE A 78 2.21 2.31 -2.19
N SER A 79 1.67 1.47 -1.31
CA SER A 79 2.21 1.29 0.03
C SER A 79 3.71 1.01 0.03
N TYR A 80 4.16 0.08 -0.81
CA TYR A 80 5.58 -0.22 -1.01
C TYR A 80 6.39 1.03 -1.38
N TYR A 81 6.01 1.74 -2.45
CA TYR A 81 6.77 2.91 -2.91
C TYR A 81 6.74 4.08 -1.92
N PHE A 82 5.64 4.27 -1.20
CA PHE A 82 5.51 5.27 -0.14
C PHE A 82 6.37 4.96 1.09
N SER A 83 6.68 3.69 1.34
CA SER A 83 7.55 3.27 2.44
C SER A 83 9.05 3.40 2.13
N ILE A 84 9.45 3.41 0.86
CA ILE A 84 10.85 3.49 0.43
C ILE A 84 11.61 4.68 1.03
N PRO A 85 11.11 5.93 1.02
CA PRO A 85 11.85 7.08 1.51
C PRO A 85 12.33 6.93 2.97
N LEU A 86 11.49 6.43 3.87
CA LEU A 86 11.87 6.22 5.27
C LEU A 86 12.86 5.06 5.42
N ILE A 87 12.60 3.94 4.74
CA ILE A 87 13.48 2.76 4.79
C ILE A 87 14.90 3.15 4.35
N ARG A 88 15.01 4.01 3.33
CA ARG A 88 16.30 4.54 2.86
C ARG A 88 16.97 5.47 3.86
N LEU A 89 16.23 6.36 4.52
CA LEU A 89 16.81 7.24 5.54
C LEU A 89 17.37 6.44 6.71
N LEU A 90 16.78 5.29 6.99
CA LEU A 90 17.22 4.38 8.02
C LEU A 90 18.25 3.35 7.50
N SER A 91 18.67 3.42 6.23
CA SER A 91 19.63 2.47 5.67
C SER A 91 20.92 2.52 6.48
N ASN A 92 21.40 1.36 6.93
CA ASN A 92 22.52 1.17 7.87
C ASN A 92 22.17 1.27 9.38
N SER A 93 20.89 1.40 9.73
CA SER A 93 20.42 1.30 11.12
C SER A 93 19.56 0.05 11.33
N TYR A 94 19.59 -0.50 12.55
CA TYR A 94 18.66 -1.56 12.97
C TYR A 94 17.19 -1.11 12.85
N LEU A 95 16.94 0.20 12.91
CA LEU A 95 15.61 0.80 12.72
C LEU A 95 15.02 0.53 11.33
N MET A 96 15.86 0.30 10.31
CA MET A 96 15.40 -0.10 8.98
C MET A 96 14.63 -1.41 9.03
N TRP A 97 15.17 -2.42 9.73
CA TRP A 97 14.55 -3.73 9.87
C TRP A 97 13.25 -3.65 10.66
N ILE A 98 13.19 -2.78 11.68
CA ILE A 98 11.95 -2.51 12.41
C ILE A 98 10.90 -1.89 11.48
N GLY A 99 11.30 -0.92 10.63
CA GLY A 99 10.42 -0.34 9.61
C GLY A 99 9.89 -1.39 8.63
N ILE A 100 10.77 -2.22 8.06
CA ILE A 100 10.36 -3.30 7.17
C ILE A 100 9.43 -4.28 7.89
N GLY A 101 9.76 -4.70 9.11
CA GLY A 101 8.95 -5.61 9.92
C GLY A 101 7.56 -5.05 10.24
N LEU A 102 7.46 -3.76 10.56
CA LEU A 102 6.17 -3.08 10.77
C LEU A 102 5.34 -3.04 9.49
N TRP A 103 5.95 -2.69 8.36
CA TRP A 103 5.25 -2.66 7.07
C TRP A 103 4.73 -4.06 6.68
N ILE A 104 5.54 -5.10 6.85
CA ILE A 104 5.14 -6.50 6.62
C ILE A 104 4.02 -6.90 7.59
N GLY A 105 4.17 -6.57 8.88
CA GLY A 105 3.19 -6.89 9.91
C GLY A 105 1.83 -6.28 9.63
N ILE A 106 1.78 -4.99 9.24
CA ILE A 106 0.54 -4.30 8.88
C ILE A 106 -0.08 -4.91 7.64
N THR A 107 0.74 -5.18 6.62
CA THR A 107 0.26 -5.80 5.37
C THR A 107 -0.34 -7.17 5.63
N THR A 108 0.33 -7.99 6.43
CA THR A 108 -0.15 -9.33 6.80
C THR A 108 -1.43 -9.26 7.63
N CYS A 109 -1.45 -8.38 8.63
CA CYS A 109 -2.62 -8.12 9.46
C CYS A 109 -3.81 -7.63 8.62
N SER A 110 -3.57 -6.75 7.64
CA SER A 110 -4.58 -6.26 6.71
C SER A 110 -5.20 -7.38 5.90
N ILE A 111 -4.38 -8.28 5.35
CA ILE A 111 -4.85 -9.44 4.59
C ILE A 111 -5.68 -10.38 5.47
N MET A 112 -5.21 -10.70 6.68
CA MET A 112 -5.91 -11.59 7.61
C MET A 112 -7.23 -10.99 8.12
N LEU A 113 -7.22 -9.70 8.45
CA LEU A 113 -8.38 -8.98 8.97
C LEU A 113 -9.25 -8.35 7.89
N GLY A 114 -9.03 -8.68 6.60
CA GLY A 114 -9.70 -8.00 5.47
C GLY A 114 -11.22 -7.90 5.65
N LYS A 115 -11.87 -8.98 6.12
CA LYS A 115 -13.31 -9.01 6.44
C LYS A 115 -13.72 -8.00 7.50
N SER A 116 -12.96 -7.94 8.58
CA SER A 116 -13.14 -7.01 9.68
C SER A 116 -12.95 -5.56 9.22
N ILE A 117 -11.90 -5.29 8.44
CA ILE A 117 -11.60 -3.94 7.90
C ILE A 117 -12.71 -3.48 6.97
N PHE A 118 -13.21 -4.35 6.09
CA PHE A 118 -14.32 -4.02 5.20
C PHE A 118 -15.61 -3.69 5.95
N VAL A 119 -15.96 -4.44 6.99
CA VAL A 119 -17.13 -4.15 7.84
C VAL A 119 -16.92 -2.82 8.56
N GLY A 120 -15.72 -2.54 9.06
CA GLY A 120 -15.38 -1.27 9.70
C GLY A 120 -15.48 -0.07 8.75
N LEU A 121 -15.01 -0.19 7.51
CA LEU A 121 -15.11 0.86 6.49
C LEU A 121 -16.55 1.08 6.01
N SER A 122 -17.35 0.00 5.93
CA SER A 122 -18.74 0.10 5.46
C SER A 122 -19.69 0.59 6.55
N ASN A 123 -19.39 0.30 7.83
CA ASN A 123 -20.22 0.64 8.99
C ASN A 123 -19.35 1.22 10.14
N PRO A 124 -18.85 2.46 10.00
CA PRO A 124 -17.88 3.03 10.94
C PRO A 124 -18.41 3.19 12.38
N ILE A 125 -19.72 3.40 12.57
CA ILE A 125 -20.32 3.72 13.87
C ILE A 125 -20.64 2.46 14.71
N LYS A 126 -20.86 1.29 14.08
CA LYS A 126 -21.32 0.07 14.78
C LYS A 126 -20.23 -0.97 15.02
N SER A 127 -19.02 -0.80 14.49
CA SER A 127 -17.97 -1.82 14.59
C SER A 127 -16.88 -1.44 15.59
N LYS A 128 -16.50 -2.38 16.45
CA LYS A 128 -15.32 -2.30 17.34
C LYS A 128 -13.98 -2.13 16.58
N LEU A 129 -13.99 -2.09 15.24
CA LEU A 129 -12.83 -1.96 14.37
C LEU A 129 -12.49 -0.53 13.94
N GLY A 130 -13.39 0.44 14.14
CA GLY A 130 -13.02 1.86 14.04
C GLY A 130 -11.87 2.23 15.00
N ILE A 131 -11.80 1.53 16.14
CA ILE A 131 -10.73 1.64 17.14
C ILE A 131 -9.39 1.14 16.59
N TYR A 132 -9.33 0.09 15.77
CA TYR A 132 -8.06 -0.41 15.24
C TYR A 132 -7.46 0.53 14.18
N ILE A 133 -8.31 1.20 13.40
CA ILE A 133 -7.90 2.28 12.48
C ILE A 133 -7.34 3.46 13.31
N PHE A 134 -8.02 3.82 14.39
CA PHE A 134 -7.58 4.88 15.32
C PHE A 134 -6.28 4.52 16.05
N VAL A 135 -6.13 3.27 16.51
CA VAL A 135 -4.93 2.76 17.17
C VAL A 135 -3.77 2.71 16.20
N MET A 136 -3.98 2.26 14.95
CA MET A 136 -2.97 2.36 13.88
C MET A 136 -2.57 3.83 13.68
N PHE A 137 -3.53 4.74 13.56
CA PHE A 137 -3.28 6.18 13.41
C PHE A 137 -2.50 6.78 14.59
N PHE A 138 -2.77 6.35 15.83
CA PHE A 138 -2.02 6.77 17.02
C PHE A 138 -0.64 6.13 17.16
N LEU A 139 -0.48 4.86 16.75
CA LEU A 139 0.83 4.18 16.70
C LEU A 139 1.75 4.83 15.68
N VAL A 140 1.19 5.17 14.52
CA VAL A 140 1.75 5.97 13.44
C VAL A 140 2.25 7.32 13.97
N ILE A 141 1.42 8.07 14.69
CA ILE A 141 1.78 9.37 15.29
C ILE A 141 2.81 9.20 16.42
N GLY A 142 2.67 8.17 17.25
CA GLY A 142 3.55 7.89 18.39
C GLY A 142 4.97 7.50 17.95
N LEU A 143 5.09 6.62 16.96
CA LEU A 143 6.37 6.27 16.35
C LEU A 143 6.99 7.46 15.61
N GLY A 144 6.16 8.29 14.96
CA GLY A 144 6.59 9.55 14.37
C GLY A 144 7.30 10.46 15.37
N LYS A 145 6.80 10.57 16.61
CA LYS A 145 7.45 11.37 17.68
C LYS A 145 8.80 10.82 18.12
N VAL A 146 8.94 9.48 18.22
CA VAL A 146 10.21 8.84 18.59
C VAL A 146 11.28 9.08 17.53
N VAL A 147 10.91 8.99 16.24
CA VAL A 147 11.82 9.25 15.12
C VAL A 147 12.13 10.75 14.97
N VAL A 148 11.17 11.64 15.24
CA VAL A 148 11.40 13.11 15.27
C VAL A 148 12.32 13.51 16.44
N SER A 149 12.25 12.84 17.58
CA SER A 149 13.21 13.07 18.68
C SER A 149 14.65 12.71 18.27
N TYR A 150 14.81 11.66 17.46
CA TYR A 150 16.09 11.28 16.83
C TYR A 150 16.54 12.27 15.73
N ASN A 151 15.63 13.13 15.26
CA ASN A 151 15.87 14.09 14.18
C ASN A 151 16.65 15.34 14.66
N TYR A 152 16.67 15.63 15.98
CA TYR A 152 17.49 16.70 16.55
C TYR A 152 19.01 16.42 16.49
N THR A 153 19.40 15.20 16.11
CA THR A 153 20.80 14.76 16.04
C THR A 153 21.30 14.58 14.59
N THR A 154 20.47 14.83 13.57
CA THR A 154 20.82 14.52 12.17
C THR A 154 20.89 15.76 11.26
N HIS A 155 21.73 15.69 10.23
CA HIS A 155 22.10 16.79 9.35
C HIS A 155 20.98 17.27 8.38
N ASN A 156 19.84 16.56 8.25
CA ASN A 156 18.81 16.93 7.25
C ASN A 156 17.36 16.62 7.70
N PRO A 157 16.78 17.47 8.58
CA PRO A 157 15.54 17.15 9.28
C PRO A 157 14.27 17.16 8.41
N SER A 158 14.28 17.90 7.30
CA SER A 158 13.16 17.97 6.34
C SER A 158 12.98 16.65 5.59
N ALA A 159 14.06 16.00 5.18
CA ALA A 159 14.02 14.70 4.51
C ALA A 159 13.40 13.61 5.41
N VAL A 160 13.74 13.64 6.71
CA VAL A 160 13.18 12.73 7.72
C VAL A 160 11.68 12.95 7.91
N ALA A 161 11.22 14.20 8.00
CA ALA A 161 9.80 14.50 8.11
C ALA A 161 9.00 13.97 6.90
N VAL A 162 9.50 14.19 5.68
CA VAL A 162 8.88 13.65 4.46
C VAL A 162 8.87 12.13 4.47
N GLY A 163 10.00 11.50 4.83
CA GLY A 163 10.10 10.03 4.90
C GLY A 163 9.09 9.42 5.86
N ILE A 164 8.97 9.99 7.08
CA ILE A 164 7.95 9.54 8.05
C ILE A 164 6.57 9.71 7.44
N PHE A 165 6.22 10.90 6.97
CA PHE A 165 4.89 11.16 6.43
C PHE A 165 4.52 10.20 5.29
N THR A 166 5.41 10.00 4.32
CA THR A 166 5.16 9.07 3.21
C THR A 166 5.02 7.63 3.72
N TYR A 167 5.84 7.21 4.68
CA TYR A 167 5.75 5.87 5.26
C TYR A 167 4.43 5.63 5.99
N LEU A 168 3.93 6.63 6.72
CA LEU A 168 2.62 6.58 7.38
C LEU A 168 1.48 6.45 6.36
N CYS A 169 1.52 7.25 5.28
CA CYS A 169 0.59 7.09 4.16
C CYS A 169 0.67 5.68 3.58
N GLY A 170 1.89 5.15 3.39
CA GLY A 170 2.11 3.79 2.89
C GLY A 170 1.45 2.74 3.78
N MET A 171 1.63 2.81 5.10
CA MET A 171 1.00 1.88 6.04
C MET A 171 -0.53 1.95 6.01
N LEU A 172 -1.10 3.16 5.91
CA LEU A 172 -2.54 3.34 5.79
C LEU A 172 -3.08 2.71 4.49
N LEU A 173 -2.40 2.90 3.36
CA LEU A 173 -2.78 2.29 2.08
C LEU A 173 -2.73 0.76 2.14
N SER A 174 -1.69 0.19 2.75
CA SER A 174 -1.61 -1.26 2.99
C SER A 174 -2.74 -1.74 3.88
N PHE A 175 -3.03 -1.03 4.98
CA PHE A 175 -4.12 -1.39 5.87
C PHE A 175 -5.48 -1.43 5.15
N ILE A 176 -5.80 -0.42 4.34
CA ILE A 176 -7.06 -0.38 3.58
C ILE A 176 -7.12 -1.47 2.50
N SER A 177 -5.96 -1.85 1.93
CA SER A 177 -5.90 -2.82 0.83
C SER A 177 -6.59 -4.15 1.18
N GLY A 178 -6.44 -4.67 2.40
CA GLY A 178 -7.04 -5.95 2.81
C GLY A 178 -8.57 -6.01 2.69
N ALA A 179 -9.27 -4.88 2.82
CA ALA A 179 -10.73 -4.83 2.60
C ALA A 179 -11.14 -5.18 1.16
N LEU A 180 -10.25 -4.91 0.19
CA LEU A 180 -10.45 -5.19 -1.23
C LEU A 180 -10.21 -6.65 -1.60
N LEU A 181 -9.66 -7.46 -0.68
CA LEU A 181 -9.47 -8.89 -0.90
C LEU A 181 -10.78 -9.69 -0.80
N ILE A 182 -11.84 -9.10 -0.25
CA ILE A 182 -13.13 -9.78 -0.06
C ILE A 182 -13.87 -9.91 -1.38
N ASP A 183 -14.41 -11.09 -1.63
CA ASP A 183 -15.26 -11.33 -2.79
C ASP A 183 -16.58 -10.55 -2.67
N PRO A 184 -16.88 -9.61 -3.60
CA PRO A 184 -18.13 -8.87 -3.57
C PRO A 184 -19.37 -9.76 -3.77
N GLU A 185 -19.25 -10.94 -4.37
CA GLU A 185 -20.40 -11.83 -4.62
C GLU A 185 -20.86 -12.58 -3.36
N LYS A 186 -19.92 -12.95 -2.47
CA LYS A 186 -20.22 -13.58 -1.17
C LYS A 186 -20.94 -12.66 -0.18
N LYS A 187 -21.10 -11.37 -0.51
CA LYS A 187 -21.80 -10.36 0.31
C LYS A 187 -23.32 -10.45 0.21
N LYS A 188 -23.87 -11.10 -0.82
CA LYS A 188 -25.33 -11.17 -1.04
C LYS A 188 -26.04 -12.32 -0.31
N GLN A 189 -25.30 -13.20 0.37
CA GLN A 189 -25.83 -14.41 0.99
C GLN A 189 -25.87 -14.35 2.54
N LYS A 190 -25.65 -13.18 3.13
CA LYS A 190 -25.86 -12.89 4.56
C LYS A 190 -26.57 -11.56 4.71
#